data_AF-F0T7Z8-F1
#
_entry.id   AF-F0T7Z8-F1
#
_cell.length_a   1.000
_cell.length_b   1.000
_cell.length_c   1.000
_cell.angle_alpha   90.00
_cell.angle_beta   90.00
_cell.angle_gamma   90.00
#
_symmetry.space_group_name_H-M   'P 1'
#
loop_
_entity.id
_entity.type
_entity.pdbx_description
1 polymer ?
#
loop_
_entity_poly.entity_id
_entity_poly.type
_entity_poly.pdbx_seq_one_letter_code
_entity_poly.pdbx_strand_id
1 'polypeptide(L)'
;MRLRTSRQKLYIILIKNIIYGGIYITKESSLFNPIFLALISLAIPGVGYLLLGYEKKGLYFLFSYAFLWLGYKLLENDFLIVSFLFLIIVIIISIYAAYDTYQLAENN
;
A
#
# COMPACT_ATOMS: atom_id res chain seq x y z
N MET A 1 5.04 -38.34 -31.83
CA MET A 1 5.49 -38.06 -30.44
C MET A 1 5.54 -36.54 -30.17
N ARG A 2 4.41 -35.81 -30.23
CA ARG A 2 4.36 -34.33 -30.10
C ARG A 2 3.29 -33.79 -29.12
N LEU A 3 2.53 -34.66 -28.46
CA LEU A 3 1.37 -34.29 -27.64
C LEU A 3 1.70 -34.06 -26.14
N ARG A 4 2.93 -34.35 -25.71
CA ARG A 4 3.34 -34.25 -24.29
C ARG A 4 3.69 -32.82 -23.85
N THR A 5 4.08 -31.97 -24.80
CA THR A 5 4.51 -30.58 -24.55
C THR A 5 3.33 -29.64 -24.26
N SER A 6 2.16 -29.89 -24.83
CA SER A 6 0.98 -29.03 -24.63
C SER A 6 0.40 -29.15 -23.22
N ARG A 7 0.36 -30.37 -22.66
CA ARG A 7 -0.13 -30.59 -21.28
C ARG A 7 0.81 -30.01 -20.21
N GLN A 8 2.13 -30.06 -20.44
CA GLN A 8 3.10 -29.47 -19.52
C GLN A 8 3.05 -27.93 -19.52
N LYS A 9 2.84 -27.29 -20.68
CA LYS A 9 2.58 -25.84 -20.74
C LYS A 9 1.30 -25.46 -19.99
N LEU A 10 0.24 -26.26 -20.12
CA LEU A 10 -1.02 -26.02 -19.40
C LEU A 10 -0.83 -26.11 -17.88
N TYR A 11 -0.07 -27.10 -17.39
CA TYR A 11 0.24 -27.23 -15.97
C TYR A 11 1.08 -26.07 -15.42
N ILE A 12 2.06 -25.57 -16.18
CA ILE A 12 2.86 -24.42 -15.76
C ILE A 12 2.00 -23.14 -15.70
N ILE A 13 1.06 -22.96 -16.63
CA ILE A 13 0.10 -21.84 -16.61
C ILE A 13 -0.85 -21.97 -15.41
N LEU A 14 -1.37 -23.16 -15.13
CA LEU A 14 -2.24 -23.43 -13.98
C LEU A 14 -1.51 -23.22 -12.64
N ILE A 15 -0.27 -23.71 -12.51
CA ILE A 15 0.54 -23.50 -11.31
C ILE A 15 0.89 -22.03 -11.14
N LYS A 16 1.22 -21.31 -12.22
CA LYS A 16 1.35 -19.85 -12.16
C LYS A 16 0.05 -19.18 -11.74
N ASN A 17 -1.12 -19.58 -12.25
CA ASN A 17 -2.40 -19.02 -11.82
C ASN A 17 -2.80 -19.43 -10.41
N ILE A 18 -2.28 -20.51 -9.83
CA ILE A 18 -2.56 -20.88 -8.44
C ILE A 18 -1.59 -20.16 -7.48
N ILE A 19 -0.32 -20.03 -7.86
CA ILE A 19 0.70 -19.35 -7.06
C ILE A 19 0.56 -17.82 -7.15
N TYR A 20 0.24 -17.28 -8.34
CA TYR A 20 0.04 -15.84 -8.57
C TYR A 20 -1.44 -15.43 -8.59
N GLY A 21 -2.39 -16.34 -8.82
CA GLY A 21 -3.80 -15.98 -8.91
C GLY A 21 -4.57 -15.98 -7.59
N GLY A 22 -3.90 -16.23 -6.47
CA GLY A 22 -4.34 -15.74 -5.15
C GLY A 22 -4.15 -14.23 -4.97
N ILE A 23 -3.47 -13.55 -5.92
CA ILE A 23 -3.19 -12.11 -5.93
C ILE A 23 -3.91 -11.44 -7.12
N TYR A 24 -5.10 -11.95 -7.45
CA TYR A 24 -6.10 -11.15 -8.13
C TYR A 24 -7.25 -10.98 -7.15
N ILE A 25 -6.99 -10.24 -6.06
CA ILE A 25 -8.04 -9.33 -5.59
C ILE A 25 -8.32 -8.50 -6.83
N THR A 26 -9.43 -8.82 -7.49
CA THR A 26 -9.88 -8.15 -8.69
C THR A 26 -9.74 -6.66 -8.42
N LYS A 27 -9.07 -5.98 -9.34
CA LYS A 27 -8.80 -4.54 -9.37
C LYS A 27 -10.15 -3.80 -9.35
N GLU A 28 -10.81 -3.79 -8.20
CA GLU A 28 -12.07 -3.09 -7.90
C GLU A 28 -11.77 -1.63 -7.52
N SER A 29 -10.66 -1.08 -8.04
CA SER A 29 -10.32 0.34 -7.90
C SER A 29 -11.42 1.23 -8.47
N SER A 30 -12.29 0.70 -9.34
CA SER A 30 -13.45 1.42 -9.90
C SER A 30 -14.61 1.63 -8.92
N LEU A 31 -14.63 0.99 -7.74
CA LEU A 31 -15.71 1.18 -6.76
C LEU A 31 -15.49 2.36 -5.81
N PHE A 32 -14.24 2.76 -5.59
CA PHE A 32 -13.94 3.72 -4.54
C PHE A 32 -13.75 5.12 -5.10
N ASN A 33 -14.42 6.09 -4.47
CA ASN A 33 -14.23 7.50 -4.79
C ASN A 33 -12.77 7.91 -4.52
N PRO A 34 -12.03 8.52 -5.48
CA PRO A 34 -10.65 8.95 -5.29
C PRO A 34 -10.44 9.84 -4.07
N ILE A 35 -11.39 10.73 -3.77
CA ILE A 35 -11.35 11.63 -2.61
C ILE A 35 -11.44 10.81 -1.32
N PHE A 36 -12.31 9.81 -1.27
CA PHE A 36 -12.46 8.95 -0.10
C PHE A 36 -11.17 8.18 0.20
N LEU A 37 -10.54 7.61 -0.82
CA LEU A 37 -9.26 6.92 -0.67
C LEU A 37 -8.14 7.86 -0.21
N ALA A 38 -8.11 9.08 -0.75
CA ALA A 38 -7.16 10.12 -0.34
C ALA A 38 -7.33 10.50 1.13
N LEU A 39 -8.57 10.71 1.59
CA LEU A 39 -8.87 11.04 2.99
C LEU A 39 -8.49 9.91 3.94
N ILE A 40 -8.75 8.66 3.57
CA ILE A 40 -8.32 7.51 4.36
C ILE A 40 -6.79 7.43 4.43
N SER A 41 -6.09 7.61 3.30
CA SER A 41 -4.64 7.65 3.25
C SER A 41 -4.04 8.85 4.01
N LEU A 42 -4.78 9.95 4.14
CA LEU A 42 -4.38 11.10 4.95
C LEU A 42 -4.46 10.78 6.45
N ALA A 43 -5.50 10.07 6.88
CA ALA A 43 -5.67 9.67 8.27
C ALA A 43 -4.69 8.56 8.67
N ILE A 44 -4.55 7.55 7.81
CA ILE A 44 -3.67 6.39 8.02
C ILE A 44 -2.90 6.13 6.71
N PRO A 45 -1.66 6.63 6.62
CA PRO A 45 -0.81 6.45 5.45
C PRO A 45 -0.65 4.97 5.12
N GLY A 46 -0.90 4.62 3.86
CA GLY A 46 -0.80 3.24 3.37
C GLY A 46 -2.15 2.58 3.11
N VAL A 47 -3.22 2.94 3.83
CA VAL A 47 -4.50 2.22 3.73
C VAL A 47 -5.14 2.39 2.35
N GLY A 48 -5.17 3.59 1.78
CA GLY A 48 -5.75 3.79 0.44
C GLY A 48 -5.00 3.05 -0.67
N TYR A 49 -3.68 2.86 -0.54
CA TYR A 49 -2.92 2.00 -1.45
C TYR A 49 -3.33 0.54 -1.36
N LEU A 50 -3.54 0.04 -0.13
CA LEU A 50 -3.98 -1.35 0.09
C LEU A 50 -5.36 -1.58 -0.53
N LEU A 51 -6.28 -0.63 -0.38
CA LEU A 51 -7.62 -0.68 -1.00
C LEU A 51 -7.56 -0.66 -2.53
N LEU A 52 -6.57 0.04 -3.11
CA LEU A 52 -6.31 0.04 -4.55
C LEU A 52 -5.55 -1.21 -5.06
N GLY A 53 -5.18 -2.14 -4.17
CA GLY A 53 -4.41 -3.34 -4.51
C GLY A 53 -2.89 -3.11 -4.66
N TYR A 54 -2.37 -1.93 -4.30
CA TYR A 54 -0.94 -1.63 -4.26
C TYR A 54 -0.29 -2.09 -2.95
N GLU A 55 -0.37 -3.40 -2.67
CA GLU A 55 0.00 -4.01 -1.38
C GLU A 55 1.39 -3.59 -0.87
N LYS A 56 2.43 -3.74 -1.69
CA LYS A 56 3.81 -3.43 -1.30
C LYS A 56 3.95 -1.96 -0.89
N LYS A 57 3.42 -1.04 -1.71
CA LYS A 57 3.49 0.40 -1.46
C LYS A 57 2.68 0.77 -0.21
N GLY A 58 1.49 0.21 -0.05
CA GLY A 58 0.66 0.41 1.14
C GLY A 58 1.33 -0.04 2.42
N LEU A 59 1.94 -1.23 2.42
CA LEU A 59 2.69 -1.74 3.57
C LEU A 59 3.89 -0.85 3.91
N TYR A 60 4.64 -0.35 2.92
CA TYR A 60 5.75 0.56 3.19
C TYR A 60 5.30 1.83 3.92
N PHE A 61 4.20 2.45 3.48
CA PHE A 61 3.66 3.64 4.16
C PHE A 61 3.13 3.33 5.55
N LEU A 62 2.41 2.21 5.71
CA LEU A 62 1.82 1.82 6.98
C LEU A 62 2.90 1.49 8.03
N PHE A 63 3.93 0.73 7.66
CA PHE A 63 5.05 0.44 8.56
C PHE A 63 5.88 1.69 8.86
N SER A 64 6.11 2.57 7.88
CA SER A 64 6.82 3.84 8.11
C SER A 64 6.04 4.72 9.08
N TYR A 65 4.72 4.83 8.92
CA TYR A 65 3.85 5.58 9.82
C TYR A 65 3.88 5.03 11.25
N ALA A 66 3.74 3.71 11.41
CA ALA A 66 3.83 3.05 12.71
C ALA A 66 5.20 3.25 13.38
N PHE A 67 6.28 3.14 12.60
CA PHE A 67 7.63 3.34 13.11
C PHE A 67 7.88 4.77 13.57
N LEU A 68 7.37 5.77 12.84
CA LEU A 68 7.49 7.17 13.23
C LEU A 68 6.71 7.49 14.51
N TRP A 69 5.50 6.95 14.65
CA TRP A 69 4.73 7.08 15.89
C TRP A 69 5.42 6.43 17.08
N LEU A 70 5.98 5.24 16.88
CA LEU A 70 6.77 4.57 17.90
C LEU A 70 8.00 5.41 18.29
N GLY A 71 8.73 5.94 17.31
CA GLY A 71 9.86 6.83 17.55
C GLY A 71 9.48 8.10 18.31
N TYR A 72 8.37 8.74 17.95
CA TYR A 72 7.81 9.88 18.69
C TYR A 72 7.54 9.50 20.15
N LYS A 73 6.83 8.39 20.39
CA LYS A 73 6.48 7.96 21.75
C LYS A 73 7.65 7.56 22.62
N LEU A 74 8.71 7.01 22.04
CA LEU A 74 9.92 6.66 22.79
C LEU A 74 10.78 7.88 23.14
N LEU A 75 10.67 8.98 22.39
CA LEU A 75 11.56 10.14 22.51
C LEU A 75 10.86 11.41 23.06
N GLU A 76 9.54 11.40 23.23
CA GLU A 76 8.76 12.60 23.58
C GLU A 76 9.17 13.26 24.92
N ASN A 77 9.67 12.48 25.89
CA ASN A 77 10.05 12.99 27.21
C ASN A 77 11.51 13.49 27.27
N ASP A 78 12.42 12.82 26.56
CA ASP A 78 13.86 13.07 26.68
C ASP A 78 14.38 14.04 25.61
N PHE A 79 13.75 14.09 24.43
CA PHE A 79 14.25 14.83 23.26
C PHE A 79 13.13 15.58 22.53
N LEU A 80 12.66 16.69 23.12
CA LEU A 80 11.53 17.47 22.60
C LEU A 80 11.69 17.87 21.12
N ILE A 81 12.84 18.42 20.73
CA ILE A 81 13.09 18.84 19.33
C ILE A 81 13.01 17.64 18.37
N VAL A 82 13.62 16.51 18.75
CA VAL A 82 13.62 15.30 17.91
C VAL A 82 12.20 14.76 17.78
N SER A 83 11.44 14.69 18.88
CA SER A 83 10.05 14.25 18.87
C SER A 83 9.17 15.14 17.97
N PHE A 84 9.41 16.45 17.96
CA PHE A 84 8.71 17.38 17.08
C PHE A 84 9.03 17.13 15.60
N LEU A 85 10.27 16.76 15.26
CA LEU A 85 10.63 16.38 13.90
C LEU A 85 9.88 15.12 13.45
N PHE A 86 9.71 14.12 14.32
CA PHE A 86 8.89 12.94 14.01
C PHE A 86 7.44 13.32 13.65
N LEU A 87 6.82 14.23 14.40
CA LEU A 87 5.46 14.72 14.10
C LEU A 87 5.37 15.42 12.74
N ILE A 88 6.35 16.28 12.42
CA ILE A 88 6.41 16.95 11.12
C ILE A 88 6.52 15.91 9.99
N ILE A 89 7.40 14.92 10.14
CA ILE A 89 7.59 13.86 9.15
C ILE A 89 6.30 13.05 8.97
N VAL A 90 5.59 12.71 10.05
CA VAL A 90 4.29 12.04 9.99
C VAL A 90 3.29 12.83 9.15
N ILE A 91 3.17 14.15 9.38
CA ILE A 91 2.26 15.01 8.62
C ILE A 91 2.63 15.03 7.14
N ILE A 92 3.91 15.24 6.81
CA ILE A 92 4.39 15.29 5.42
C ILE A 92 4.10 13.98 4.69
N ILE A 93 4.43 12.84 5.31
CA ILE A 93 4.20 11.52 4.73
C ILE A 93 2.71 11.25 4.54
N SER A 94 1.87 11.72 5.46
CA SER A 94 0.42 11.55 5.35
C SER A 94 -0.18 12.35 4.20
N ILE A 95 0.23 13.61 4.04
CA ILE A 95 -0.18 14.44 2.90
C ILE A 95 0.31 13.83 1.59
N TYR A 96 1.57 13.39 1.54
CA TYR A 96 2.12 12.74 0.34
C TYR A 96 1.37 11.44 0.00
N ALA A 97 1.11 10.59 1.00
CA ALA A 97 0.38 9.35 0.81
C ALA A 97 -1.05 9.60 0.30
N ALA A 98 -1.74 10.61 0.85
CA ALA A 98 -3.06 11.02 0.40
C ALA A 98 -3.07 11.50 -1.06
N TYR A 99 -2.16 12.40 -1.40
CA TYR A 99 -2.03 12.95 -2.75
C TYR A 99 -1.72 11.86 -3.79
N ASP A 100 -0.75 10.99 -3.50
CA ASP A 100 -0.37 9.94 -4.45
C ASP A 100 -1.45 8.85 -4.55
N THR A 101 -2.16 8.53 -3.45
CA THR A 101 -3.34 7.66 -3.51
C THR A 101 -4.44 8.26 -4.39
N TYR A 102 -4.73 9.56 -4.25
CA TYR A 102 -5.69 10.27 -5.09
C TYR A 102 -5.31 10.14 -6.57
N GLN A 103 -4.05 10.42 -6.91
CA GLN A 103 -3.56 10.32 -8.29
C GLN A 103 -3.65 8.91 -8.83
N LEU A 104 -3.31 7.89 -8.02
CA LEU A 104 -3.46 6.50 -8.45
C LEU A 104 -4.92 6.11 -8.64
N ALA A 105 -5.85 6.62 -7.83
CA ALA A 105 -7.27 6.34 -7.97
C ALA A 105 -7.90 7.05 -9.18
N GLU A 106 -7.51 8.29 -9.46
CA GLU A 106 -8.03 9.06 -10.60
C GLU A 106 -7.53 8.53 -11.96
N ASN A 107 -6.31 7.98 -12.01
CA ASN A 107 -5.69 7.51 -13.25
C ASN A 107 -5.87 5.99 -13.52
N ASN A 108 -6.60 5.25 -12.68
CA ASN A 108 -6.85 3.80 -12.83
C ASN A 108 -8.25 3.50 -13.33
#